data_AF-A0ABD6IH82-F1
#
_entry.id   AF-A0ABD6IH82-F1
#
_cell.length_a   1.000
_cell.length_b   1.000
_cell.length_c   1.000
_cell.angle_alpha   90.00
_cell.angle_beta   90.00
_cell.angle_gamma   90.00
#
_symmetry.space_group_name_H-M   'P 1'
#
loop_
_entity.id
_entity.type
_entity.pdbx_description
1 polymer ?
#
loop_
_entity_poly.entity_id
_entity_poly.type
_entity_poly.pdbx_seq_one_letter_code
_entity_poly.pdbx_strand_id
1 'polypeptide(L)'
;MSTLNLYSDSYNGLLSANNTDLKKLFLKKSFNETKIKAKEIISNIFNFYVNSVNITDDQKQRLATKIKENKEKLVFILSYLNRWFNFNINRWNFKNWLLFSNWFNKNKKVLILDYLIDLPNDFKQYLPHWYPSRYYKNKIQGVVDKDTYKSKNIITFLMRILNH
;
A
#
# COMPACT_ATOMS: atom_id res chain seq x y z
N MET A 1 14.17 -6.51 -10.10
CA MET A 1 13.42 -5.24 -9.93
C MET A 1 14.08 -4.07 -10.67
N SER A 2 15.41 -4.09 -10.90
CA SER A 2 16.18 -3.01 -11.56
C SER A 2 15.83 -2.70 -13.03
N THR A 3 15.01 -3.51 -13.70
CA THR A 3 14.59 -3.31 -15.10
C THR A 3 13.25 -2.59 -15.26
N LEU A 4 12.50 -2.33 -14.17
CA LEU A 4 11.17 -1.70 -14.25
C LEU A 4 11.24 -0.23 -14.67
N ASN A 5 10.40 0.20 -15.60
CA ASN A 5 10.30 1.58 -16.05
C ASN A 5 8.86 2.06 -15.86
N LEU A 6 8.64 3.12 -15.07
CA LEU A 6 7.29 3.65 -14.76
C LEU A 6 6.49 4.01 -16.01
N TYR A 7 7.15 4.36 -17.12
CA TYR A 7 6.51 4.75 -18.37
C TYR A 7 6.54 3.64 -19.43
N SER A 8 6.71 2.38 -19.02
CA SER A 8 6.61 1.22 -19.89
C SER A 8 5.16 0.91 -20.25
N ASP A 9 4.98 0.19 -21.36
CA ASP A 9 3.67 -0.31 -21.76
C ASP A 9 3.04 -1.25 -20.72
N SER A 10 3.85 -1.93 -19.89
CA SER A 10 3.31 -2.78 -18.82
C SER A 10 2.60 -1.96 -17.73
N TYR A 11 3.09 -0.76 -17.36
CA TYR A 11 2.34 0.11 -16.43
C TYR A 11 1.15 0.79 -17.09
N ASN A 12 1.24 1.11 -18.37
CA ASN A 12 0.10 1.65 -19.11
C ASN A 12 -1.05 0.63 -19.16
N GLY A 13 -0.74 -0.65 -19.43
CA GLY A 13 -1.69 -1.75 -19.36
C GLY A 13 -2.17 -2.04 -17.93
N LEU A 14 -1.26 -2.06 -16.95
CA LEU A 14 -1.58 -2.32 -15.54
C LEU A 14 -2.55 -1.28 -14.97
N LEU A 15 -2.43 -0.02 -15.37
CA LEU A 15 -3.20 1.09 -14.79
C LEU A 15 -4.30 1.62 -15.71
N SER A 16 -4.44 1.02 -16.89
CA SER A 16 -5.32 1.49 -17.96
C SER A 16 -5.18 3.00 -18.19
N ALA A 17 -3.93 3.47 -18.22
CA ALA A 17 -3.55 4.88 -18.28
C ALA A 17 -2.40 5.08 -19.24
N ASN A 18 -2.28 6.29 -19.79
CA ASN A 18 -1.14 6.65 -20.64
C ASN A 18 -0.03 7.32 -19.82
N ASN A 19 1.14 7.50 -20.45
CA ASN A 19 2.28 8.16 -19.83
C ASN A 19 1.97 9.59 -19.33
N THR A 20 1.07 10.31 -19.99
CA THR A 20 0.66 11.66 -19.57
C THR A 20 -0.13 11.63 -18.26
N ASP A 21 -1.01 10.66 -18.10
CA ASP A 21 -1.75 10.44 -16.87
C ASP A 21 -0.81 10.00 -15.75
N LEU A 22 0.09 9.03 -16.00
CA LEU A 22 1.08 8.59 -15.00
C LEU A 22 1.97 9.74 -14.48
N LYS A 23 2.33 10.69 -15.34
CA LYS A 23 3.08 11.89 -14.95
C LYS A 23 2.33 12.75 -13.92
N LYS A 24 0.99 12.80 -13.96
CA LYS A 24 0.15 13.56 -13.00
C LYS A 24 0.20 12.99 -11.58
N LEU A 25 0.73 11.77 -11.38
CA LEU A 25 0.93 11.19 -10.05
C LEU A 25 2.24 11.66 -9.39
N PHE A 26 3.12 12.30 -10.16
CA PHE A 26 4.42 12.80 -9.68
C PHE A 26 5.28 11.74 -8.99
N LEU A 27 5.25 10.50 -9.49
CA LEU A 27 5.92 9.35 -8.87
C LEU A 27 7.35 9.10 -9.38
N LYS A 28 7.85 9.80 -10.40
CA LYS A 28 9.15 9.48 -11.03
C LYS A 28 10.29 9.33 -10.01
N LYS A 29 10.42 10.29 -9.08
CA LYS A 29 11.45 10.26 -8.03
C LYS A 29 11.23 9.11 -7.04
N SER A 30 10.05 9.04 -6.44
CA SER A 30 9.73 8.00 -5.45
C SER A 30 9.77 6.60 -6.06
N PHE A 31 9.45 6.45 -7.35
CA PHE A 31 9.52 5.20 -8.08
C PHE A 31 10.96 4.72 -8.24
N ASN A 32 11.88 5.59 -8.65
CA ASN A 32 13.29 5.22 -8.76
C ASN A 32 13.87 4.80 -7.41
N GLU A 33 13.56 5.54 -6.34
CA GLU A 33 13.98 5.21 -4.97
C GLU A 33 13.38 3.86 -4.51
N THR A 34 12.08 3.66 -4.75
CA THR A 34 11.37 2.44 -4.37
C THR A 34 11.90 1.24 -5.15
N LYS A 35 12.12 1.37 -6.45
CA LYS A 35 12.62 0.30 -7.32
C LYS A 35 13.96 -0.27 -6.84
N ILE A 36 14.84 0.59 -6.32
CA ILE A 36 16.14 0.19 -5.74
C ILE A 36 15.92 -0.60 -4.44
N LYS A 37 15.03 -0.12 -3.56
CA LYS A 37 14.78 -0.70 -2.23
C LYS A 37 13.65 -1.74 -2.21
N ALA A 38 13.00 -2.01 -3.34
CA ALA A 38 11.76 -2.79 -3.40
C ALA A 38 11.96 -4.21 -2.85
N LYS A 39 13.10 -4.84 -3.18
CA LYS A 39 13.43 -6.18 -2.70
C LYS A 39 13.49 -6.22 -1.16
N GLU A 40 14.14 -5.23 -0.56
CA GLU A 40 14.27 -5.10 0.90
C GLU A 40 12.92 -4.84 1.56
N ILE A 41 12.16 -3.85 1.07
CA ILE A 41 10.85 -3.49 1.63
C ILE A 41 9.89 -4.68 1.57
N ILE A 42 9.78 -5.33 0.40
CA ILE A 42 8.90 -6.49 0.22
C ILE A 42 9.35 -7.67 1.09
N SER A 43 10.66 -7.91 1.22
CA SER A 43 11.17 -8.94 2.12
C SER A 43 10.86 -8.65 3.59
N ASN A 44 10.97 -7.39 4.02
CA ASN A 44 10.65 -7.00 5.39
C ASN A 44 9.16 -7.19 5.67
N ILE A 45 8.30 -6.81 4.72
CA ILE A 45 6.85 -7.06 4.80
C ILE A 45 6.61 -8.58 4.90
N PHE A 46 7.17 -9.38 3.99
CA PHE A 46 7.05 -10.84 4.00
C PHE A 46 7.46 -11.46 5.35
N ASN A 47 8.66 -11.13 5.84
CA ASN A 47 9.19 -11.67 7.10
C ASN A 47 8.34 -11.26 8.29
N PHE A 48 7.86 -10.02 8.32
CA PHE A 48 6.93 -9.56 9.35
C PHE A 48 5.65 -10.41 9.38
N TYR A 49 5.08 -10.74 8.22
CA TYR A 49 3.90 -11.62 8.15
C TYR A 49 4.18 -13.05 8.57
N VAL A 50 5.28 -13.63 8.08
CA VAL A 50 5.69 -14.99 8.42
C VAL A 50 5.93 -15.15 9.92
N ASN A 51 6.50 -14.12 10.57
CA ASN A 51 6.81 -14.16 12.00
C ASN A 51 5.62 -13.78 12.89
N SER A 52 4.71 -12.93 12.41
CA SER A 52 3.53 -12.49 13.18
C SER A 52 2.39 -13.51 13.19
N VAL A 53 2.35 -14.40 12.20
CA VAL A 53 1.31 -15.42 12.05
C VAL A 53 2.02 -16.76 11.82
N ASN A 54 1.78 -17.77 12.66
CA ASN A 54 2.27 -19.14 12.45
C ASN A 54 1.67 -19.74 11.16
N ILE A 55 2.19 -19.35 10.00
CA ILE A 55 1.73 -19.79 8.68
C ILE A 55 2.48 -21.04 8.22
N THR A 56 1.78 -21.92 7.53
CA THR A 56 2.35 -23.16 6.98
C THR A 56 3.32 -22.88 5.83
N ASP A 57 4.17 -23.84 5.49
CA ASP A 57 5.12 -23.68 4.38
C ASP A 57 4.41 -23.47 3.03
N ASP A 58 3.26 -24.12 2.81
CA ASP A 58 2.39 -23.88 1.66
C ASP A 58 1.91 -22.42 1.59
N GLN A 59 1.58 -21.82 2.72
CA GLN A 59 1.15 -20.42 2.79
C GLN A 59 2.31 -19.46 2.49
N LYS A 60 3.52 -19.77 2.97
CA LYS A 60 4.73 -19.01 2.62
C LYS A 60 5.01 -19.07 1.11
N GLN A 61 4.90 -20.26 0.51
CA GLN A 61 5.13 -20.45 -0.92
C GLN A 61 4.09 -19.69 -1.77
N ARG A 62 2.80 -19.78 -1.42
CA ARG A 62 1.73 -19.01 -2.09
C ARG A 62 1.98 -17.51 -2.01
N LEU A 63 2.39 -17.01 -0.85
CA LEU A 63 2.71 -15.59 -0.65
C LEU A 63 3.91 -15.16 -1.52
N ALA A 64 4.96 -15.97 -1.57
CA ALA A 64 6.13 -15.69 -2.40
C ALA A 64 5.79 -15.66 -3.90
N THR A 65 4.97 -16.62 -4.37
CA THR A 65 4.47 -16.63 -5.75
C THR A 65 3.64 -15.40 -6.06
N LYS A 66 2.70 -15.03 -5.17
CA LYS A 66 1.85 -13.84 -5.32
C LYS A 66 2.69 -12.55 -5.42
N ILE A 67 3.73 -12.41 -4.62
CA ILE A 67 4.68 -11.28 -4.70
C ILE A 67 5.39 -11.26 -6.06
N LYS A 68 5.86 -12.41 -6.55
CA LYS A 68 6.59 -12.52 -7.81
C LYS A 68 5.71 -12.13 -9.01
N GLU A 69 4.47 -12.60 -9.02
CA GLU A 69 3.49 -12.31 -10.07
C GLU A 69 3.06 -10.84 -10.08
N ASN A 70 2.97 -10.21 -8.90
CA ASN A 70 2.48 -8.84 -8.75
C ASN A 70 3.60 -7.80 -8.54
N LYS A 71 4.84 -8.14 -8.90
CA LYS A 71 6.03 -7.30 -8.64
C LYS A 71 5.89 -5.86 -9.12
N GLU A 72 5.29 -5.64 -10.29
CA GLU A 72 5.15 -4.32 -10.91
C GLU A 72 4.15 -3.47 -10.14
N LYS A 73 2.99 -4.06 -9.85
CA LYS A 73 1.93 -3.45 -9.05
C LYS A 73 2.42 -3.09 -7.65
N LEU A 74 3.15 -3.99 -6.99
CA LEU A 74 3.73 -3.74 -5.67
C LEU A 74 4.73 -2.58 -5.70
N VAL A 75 5.63 -2.52 -6.69
CA VAL A 75 6.57 -1.41 -6.82
C VAL A 75 5.84 -0.09 -7.06
N PHE A 76 4.83 -0.06 -7.93
CA PHE A 76 4.03 1.14 -8.17
C PHE A 76 3.32 1.63 -6.90
N ILE A 77 2.61 0.74 -6.20
CA ILE A 77 1.88 1.12 -4.98
C ILE A 77 2.83 1.56 -3.87
N LEU A 78 3.97 0.87 -3.67
CA LEU A 78 4.97 1.31 -2.71
C LEU A 78 5.55 2.69 -3.08
N SER A 79 5.71 2.97 -4.37
CA SER A 79 6.15 4.29 -4.86
C SER A 79 5.10 5.37 -4.59
N TYR A 80 3.83 5.02 -4.70
CA TYR A 80 2.70 5.86 -4.36
C TYR A 80 2.64 6.16 -2.86
N LEU A 81 2.76 5.14 -2.02
CA LEU A 81 2.85 5.28 -0.56
C LEU A 81 4.06 6.12 -0.14
N ASN A 82 5.22 5.92 -0.78
CA ASN A 82 6.41 6.72 -0.53
C ASN A 82 6.21 8.20 -0.87
N ARG A 83 5.40 8.52 -1.90
CA ARG A 83 5.17 9.91 -2.32
C ARG A 83 4.13 10.65 -1.48
N TRP A 84 3.05 9.96 -1.11
CA TRP A 84 1.84 10.58 -0.56
C TRP A 84 1.56 10.21 0.90
N PHE A 85 2.14 9.12 1.41
CA PHE A 85 1.86 8.59 2.75
C PHE A 85 3.13 8.45 3.62
N ASN A 86 4.30 8.85 3.13
CA ASN A 86 5.55 8.81 3.88
C ASN A 86 5.76 10.08 4.71
N PHE A 87 4.91 10.29 5.70
CA PHE A 87 5.01 11.40 6.64
C PHE A 87 5.05 10.88 8.08
N ASN A 88 5.59 11.71 8.98
CA ASN A 88 5.65 11.39 10.40
C ASN A 88 4.46 12.02 11.14
N ILE A 89 3.91 11.28 12.09
CA ILE A 89 2.96 11.77 13.09
C ILE A 89 3.64 11.56 14.44
N ASN A 90 3.98 12.65 15.13
CA ASN A 90 4.81 12.62 16.34
C ASN A 90 6.11 11.79 16.09
N ARG A 91 6.29 10.71 16.86
CA ARG A 91 7.44 9.78 16.75
C ARG A 91 7.25 8.62 15.77
N TRP A 92 6.11 8.53 15.08
CA TRP A 92 5.77 7.39 14.23
C TRP A 92 5.75 7.78 12.75
N ASN A 93 6.30 6.92 11.88
CA ASN A 93 6.16 7.08 10.43
C ASN A 93 4.89 6.36 9.95
N PHE A 94 3.97 7.10 9.31
CA PHE A 94 2.66 6.60 8.92
C PHE A 94 2.73 5.44 7.92
N LYS A 95 3.58 5.56 6.89
CA LYS A 95 3.81 4.49 5.92
C LYS A 95 4.27 3.20 6.60
N ASN A 96 5.24 3.30 7.50
CA ASN A 96 5.74 2.13 8.22
C ASN A 96 4.65 1.52 9.10
N TRP A 97 3.88 2.35 9.81
CA TRP A 97 2.71 1.88 10.57
C TRP A 97 1.70 1.16 9.67
N LEU A 98 1.38 1.70 8.49
CA LEU A 98 0.45 1.06 7.56
C LEU A 98 0.97 -0.31 7.08
N LEU A 99 2.25 -0.41 6.73
CA LEU A 99 2.87 -1.62 6.19
C LEU A 99 3.08 -2.72 7.24
N PHE A 100 3.31 -2.35 8.50
CA PHE A 100 3.68 -3.25 9.58
C PHE A 100 2.66 -3.26 10.74
N SER A 101 1.45 -2.72 10.55
CA SER A 101 0.42 -2.79 11.59
C SER A 101 -0.26 -4.16 11.59
N ASN A 102 -0.48 -4.69 12.80
CA ASN A 102 -1.30 -5.89 13.02
C ASN A 102 -2.82 -5.62 12.88
N TRP A 103 -3.23 -4.40 12.50
CA TRP A 103 -4.65 -4.04 12.33
C TRP A 103 -5.36 -4.93 11.32
N PHE A 104 -4.66 -5.34 10.27
CA PHE A 104 -5.20 -6.25 9.24
C PHE A 104 -5.31 -7.71 9.69
N ASN A 105 -4.63 -8.08 10.79
CA ASN A 105 -4.55 -9.46 11.28
C ASN A 105 -5.58 -9.80 12.37
N LYS A 106 -6.34 -8.83 12.89
CA LYS A 106 -7.10 -9.01 14.14
C LYS A 106 -8.28 -9.98 14.04
N ASN A 107 -9.00 -10.01 12.91
CA ASN A 107 -10.25 -10.80 12.78
C ASN A 107 -10.35 -11.68 11.52
N LYS A 108 -9.49 -11.44 10.52
CA LYS A 108 -9.30 -12.28 9.33
C LYS A 108 -7.82 -12.16 8.99
N LYS A 109 -7.14 -13.24 8.60
CA LYS A 109 -5.73 -13.25 8.19
C LYS A 109 -5.54 -12.49 6.85
N VAL A 110 -5.89 -11.21 6.80
CA VAL A 110 -5.78 -10.39 5.58
C VAL A 110 -4.40 -9.74 5.61
N LEU A 111 -3.54 -10.12 4.68
CA LEU A 111 -2.20 -9.56 4.61
C LEU A 111 -2.28 -8.16 3.99
N ILE A 112 -1.49 -7.19 4.44
CA ILE A 112 -1.39 -5.89 3.72
C ILE A 112 -1.00 -6.13 2.26
N LEU A 113 -0.18 -7.16 1.98
CA LEU A 113 0.20 -7.53 0.63
C LEU A 113 -1.02 -7.91 -0.21
N ASP A 114 -1.97 -8.64 0.36
CA ASP A 114 -3.23 -8.94 -0.32
C ASP A 114 -4.01 -7.65 -0.59
N TYR A 115 -4.12 -6.77 0.41
CA TYR A 115 -4.79 -5.49 0.24
C TYR A 115 -4.18 -4.63 -0.87
N LEU A 116 -2.84 -4.52 -0.92
CA LEU A 116 -2.14 -3.74 -1.94
C LEU A 116 -2.35 -4.38 -3.31
N ILE A 117 -2.24 -5.70 -3.43
CA ILE A 117 -2.44 -6.41 -4.70
C ILE A 117 -3.89 -6.33 -5.18
N ASP A 118 -4.86 -6.28 -4.27
CA ASP A 118 -6.28 -6.18 -4.58
C ASP A 118 -6.74 -4.74 -4.88
N LEU A 119 -5.84 -3.74 -4.79
CA LEU A 119 -6.19 -2.37 -5.19
C LEU A 119 -6.58 -2.35 -6.68
N PRO A 120 -7.67 -1.68 -7.08
CA PRO A 120 -8.08 -1.60 -8.47
C PRO A 120 -6.99 -1.04 -9.38
N ASN A 121 -6.96 -1.55 -10.60
CA ASN A 121 -6.04 -1.13 -11.66
C ASN A 121 -6.47 0.19 -12.32
N ASP A 122 -7.40 0.94 -11.73
CA ASP A 122 -7.87 2.22 -12.27
C ASP A 122 -6.99 3.37 -11.77
N PHE A 123 -6.23 3.97 -12.68
CA PHE A 123 -5.40 5.15 -12.44
C PHE A 123 -6.09 6.26 -11.63
N LYS A 124 -7.38 6.53 -11.87
CA LYS A 124 -8.12 7.62 -11.20
C LYS A 124 -8.14 7.43 -9.68
N GLN A 125 -8.07 6.20 -9.20
CA GLN A 125 -7.99 5.90 -7.77
C GLN A 125 -6.69 6.37 -7.12
N TYR A 126 -5.64 6.57 -7.90
CA TYR A 126 -4.35 7.01 -7.38
C TYR A 126 -4.19 8.54 -7.49
N LEU A 127 -5.15 9.29 -8.02
CA LEU A 127 -5.01 10.75 -8.09
C LEU A 127 -5.08 11.39 -6.68
N PRO A 128 -4.14 12.28 -6.31
CA PRO A 128 -4.07 12.87 -4.96
C PRO A 128 -5.35 13.59 -4.54
N HIS A 129 -6.04 14.23 -5.48
CA HIS A 129 -7.30 14.94 -5.22
C HIS A 129 -8.51 14.01 -5.07
N TRP A 130 -8.39 12.73 -5.44
CA TRP A 130 -9.48 11.76 -5.41
C TRP A 130 -9.47 10.92 -4.11
N TYR A 131 -8.41 10.99 -3.30
CA TYR A 131 -8.10 9.94 -2.32
C TYR A 131 -7.55 10.42 -0.96
N PRO A 132 -8.39 11.05 -0.12
CA PRO A 132 -8.42 10.49 1.23
C PRO A 132 -9.81 10.28 1.84
N SER A 133 -10.92 10.69 1.21
CA SER A 133 -12.23 10.72 1.91
C SER A 133 -13.24 9.64 1.53
N ARG A 134 -13.17 9.02 0.34
CA ARG A 134 -14.26 8.14 -0.14
C ARG A 134 -13.89 6.66 -0.29
N TYR A 135 -12.68 6.34 -0.75
CA TYR A 135 -12.28 4.94 -0.92
C TYR A 135 -11.77 4.30 0.37
N TYR A 136 -10.87 4.99 1.09
CA TYR A 136 -10.48 4.57 2.44
C TYR A 136 -11.69 4.54 3.38
N LYS A 137 -12.68 5.43 3.18
CA LYS A 137 -13.96 5.42 3.88
C LYS A 137 -14.66 4.08 3.80
N ASN A 138 -14.90 3.53 2.61
CA ASN A 138 -15.70 2.31 2.49
C ASN A 138 -14.97 1.04 2.97
N LYS A 139 -13.65 0.94 2.82
CA LYS A 139 -12.89 -0.24 3.28
C LYS A 139 -12.45 -0.18 4.75
N ILE A 140 -12.13 1.01 5.29
CA ILE A 140 -11.75 1.16 6.71
C ILE A 140 -12.99 1.11 7.62
N GLN A 141 -14.15 1.57 7.14
CA GLN A 141 -15.43 1.52 7.87
C GLN A 141 -15.94 0.09 8.13
N GLY A 142 -15.42 -0.92 7.43
CA GLY A 142 -15.69 -2.34 7.70
C GLY A 142 -14.75 -2.98 8.73
N VAL A 143 -13.69 -2.28 9.15
CA VAL A 143 -12.61 -2.84 10.01
C VAL A 143 -12.47 -2.06 11.32
N VAL A 144 -13.07 -0.87 11.45
CA VAL A 144 -13.02 -0.04 12.67
C VAL A 144 -14.44 0.26 13.15
N ASP A 145 -14.66 0.24 14.47
CA ASP A 145 -15.96 0.58 15.07
C ASP A 145 -16.49 1.93 14.59
N LYS A 146 -17.81 1.98 14.35
CA LYS A 146 -18.53 3.11 13.74
C LYS A 146 -18.33 4.44 14.50
N ASP A 147 -18.00 4.39 15.79
CA ASP A 147 -17.89 5.58 16.65
C ASP A 147 -16.53 6.28 16.57
N THR A 148 -15.46 5.58 16.22
CA THR A 148 -14.13 6.17 15.99
C THR A 148 -14.10 7.01 14.70
N TYR A 149 -15.08 6.81 13.82
CA TYR A 149 -15.09 7.19 12.41
C TYR A 149 -15.69 8.57 12.07
N LYS A 150 -16.20 9.34 13.05
CA LYS A 150 -16.89 10.63 12.78
C LYS A 150 -16.02 11.74 12.18
N SER A 151 -14.71 11.54 11.98
CA SER A 151 -13.84 12.55 11.40
C SER A 151 -13.78 12.46 9.87
N LYS A 152 -14.26 13.51 9.18
CA LYS A 152 -14.26 13.67 7.70
C LYS A 152 -12.85 13.65 7.05
N ASN A 153 -11.79 13.61 7.85
CA ASN A 153 -10.41 13.64 7.41
C ASN A 153 -9.67 12.42 7.98
N ILE A 154 -9.02 11.65 7.12
CA ILE A 154 -8.22 10.48 7.50
C ILE A 154 -7.11 10.86 8.50
N ILE A 155 -6.58 12.07 8.41
CA ILE A 155 -5.57 12.59 9.35
C ILE A 155 -6.18 12.73 10.76
N THR A 156 -7.40 13.25 10.88
CA THR A 156 -8.09 13.40 12.17
C THR A 156 -8.50 12.05 12.77
N PHE A 157 -8.85 11.08 11.93
CA PHE A 157 -9.12 9.70 12.33
C PHE A 157 -7.85 9.03 12.89
N LEU A 158 -6.72 9.21 12.20
CA LEU A 158 -5.43 8.66 12.59
C LEU A 158 -4.86 9.32 13.86
N MET A 159 -5.06 10.63 14.04
CA MET A 159 -4.70 11.31 15.31
C MET A 159 -5.48 10.77 16.50
N ARG A 160 -6.74 10.34 16.32
CA ARG A 160 -7.54 9.72 17.39
C ARG A 160 -7.05 8.33 17.78
N ILE A 161 -6.66 7.51 16.81
CA ILE A 161 -6.13 6.15 17.08
C ILE A 161 -4.76 6.20 17.76
N LEU A 162 -3.93 7.20 17.46
CA LEU A 162 -2.57 7.31 18.01
C LEU A 162 -2.47 8.04 19.35
N ASN A 163 -3.57 8.65 19.81
CA ASN A 163 -3.66 9.38 21.10
C ASN A 163 -4.41 8.59 22.19
N HIS A 164 -4.73 7.31 21.94
CA HIS A 164 -5.23 6.33 22.91
C HIS A 164 -4.28 5.13 22.92
#